data_AF-A0AB33RAQ2-F1
#
_entry.id   AF-A0AB33RAQ2-F1
#
_cell.length_a   1.000
_cell.length_b   1.000
_cell.length_c   1.000
_cell.angle_alpha   90.00
_cell.angle_beta   90.00
_cell.angle_gamma   90.00
#
_symmetry.space_group_name_H-M   'P 1'
#
loop_
_entity.id
_entity.type
_entity.pdbx_description
1 polymer ?
#
loop_
_entity_poly.entity_id
_entity_poly.type
_entity_poly.pdbx_seq_one_letter_code
_entity_poly.pdbx_strand_id
1 'polypeptide(L)'
;MSHLQYTAKSHHLQWSIAQLTQICSQCYRDYCPKSIKHRKNVGLSKVSDVSLLVLLLLQAELGITSQRRFYRICHLFFCGNLLERSRFNRRTRQLIGVVQLIRQALNKPISSDTIVIMDSFPMPLCQPIRNHKAKVFKGLADIGYNASKHLWFYGFKVHMLVTLSGVMLNYL
;
A
#
# COMPACT_ATOMS: atom_id res chain seq x y z
N MET A 1 22.08 29.92 -4.73
CA MET A 1 21.46 28.71 -5.31
C MET A 1 20.34 28.27 -4.37
N SER A 2 19.10 28.61 -4.71
CA SER A 2 17.92 28.37 -3.87
C SER A 2 17.65 26.87 -3.76
N HIS A 3 17.74 26.35 -2.54
CA HIS A 3 17.28 25.00 -2.19
C HIS A 3 15.85 24.83 -2.69
N LEU A 4 15.59 23.72 -3.39
CA LEU A 4 14.27 23.26 -3.78
C LEU A 4 13.36 23.23 -2.55
N GLN A 5 12.62 24.30 -2.32
CA GLN A 5 11.50 24.31 -1.40
C GLN A 5 10.37 23.55 -2.08
N TYR A 6 10.46 22.22 -2.07
CA TYR A 6 9.29 21.39 -2.35
C TYR A 6 8.40 21.44 -1.11
N THR A 7 7.66 22.53 -0.96
CA THR A 7 6.43 22.54 -0.16
C THR A 7 5.44 21.70 -0.95
N ALA A 8 5.42 20.39 -0.67
CA ALA A 8 4.28 19.57 -1.03
C ALA A 8 3.06 20.27 -0.43
N LYS A 9 2.28 20.97 -1.24
CA LYS A 9 0.91 21.30 -0.89
C LYS A 9 0.29 19.93 -0.65
N SER A 10 0.11 19.53 0.61
CA SER A 10 -0.81 18.46 0.93
C SER A 10 -2.14 19.02 0.45
N HIS A 11 -2.51 18.69 -0.78
CA HIS A 11 -3.87 18.91 -1.20
C HIS A 11 -4.68 18.18 -0.13
N HIS A 12 -5.39 18.94 0.70
CA HIS A 12 -6.55 18.44 1.41
C HIS A 12 -7.54 18.06 0.32
N LEU A 13 -7.25 16.97 -0.39
CA LEU A 13 -8.19 16.30 -1.25
C LEU A 13 -9.24 15.81 -0.28
N GLN A 14 -10.33 16.58 -0.19
CA GLN A 14 -11.58 16.12 0.38
C GLN A 14 -12.10 15.02 -0.55
N TRP A 15 -11.46 13.86 -0.50
CA TRP A 15 -11.84 12.72 -1.31
C TRP A 15 -13.19 12.24 -0.83
N SER A 16 -14.17 12.33 -1.72
CA SER A 16 -15.47 11.74 -1.46
C SER A 16 -15.32 10.22 -1.46
N ILE A 17 -15.83 9.56 -0.41
CA ILE A 17 -15.94 8.09 -0.38
C ILE A 17 -16.66 7.58 -1.63
N ALA A 18 -17.59 8.35 -2.19
CA ALA A 18 -18.27 8.02 -3.44
C ALA A 18 -17.29 7.97 -4.63
N GLN A 19 -16.39 8.95 -4.74
CA GLN A 19 -15.37 8.97 -5.80
C GLN A 19 -14.39 7.79 -5.66
N LEU A 20 -13.89 7.54 -4.44
CA LEU A 20 -13.02 6.39 -4.19
C LEU A 20 -13.72 5.07 -4.50
N THR A 21 -15.01 4.97 -4.17
CA THR A 21 -15.83 3.80 -4.48
C THR A 21 -15.98 3.61 -5.99
N GLN A 22 -16.18 4.68 -6.75
CA GLN A 22 -16.26 4.61 -8.21
C GLN A 22 -14.95 4.13 -8.83
N ILE A 23 -13.82 4.74 -8.43
CA ILE A 23 -12.48 4.37 -8.91
C ILE A 23 -12.17 2.91 -8.56
N CYS A 24 -12.41 2.49 -7.31
CA CYS A 24 -12.17 1.12 -6.87
C CYS A 24 -13.09 0.13 -7.61
N SER A 25 -14.35 0.49 -7.84
CA SER A 25 -15.29 -0.37 -8.57
C SER A 25 -14.84 -0.60 -10.01
N GLN A 26 -14.38 0.45 -10.69
CA GLN A 26 -13.86 0.35 -12.04
C GLN A 26 -12.59 -0.50 -12.08
N CYS A 27 -11.59 -0.18 -11.25
CA CYS A 27 -10.33 -0.93 -11.21
C CYS A 27 -10.54 -2.41 -10.84
N TYR A 28 -11.45 -2.69 -9.90
CA TYR A 28 -11.78 -4.06 -9.51
C TYR A 28 -12.49 -4.81 -10.66
N ARG A 29 -13.39 -4.14 -11.37
CA ARG A 29 -14.08 -4.71 -12.53
C ARG A 29 -13.09 -5.04 -13.65
N ASP A 30 -12.12 -4.17 -13.91
CA ASP A 30 -11.23 -4.33 -15.07
C ASP A 30 -10.07 -5.29 -14.78
N TYR A 31 -9.50 -5.23 -13.57
CA TYR A 31 -8.21 -5.88 -13.29
C TYR A 31 -8.26 -7.03 -12.29
N CYS A 32 -9.35 -7.21 -11.54
CA CYS A 32 -9.42 -8.32 -10.58
C CYS A 32 -9.63 -9.67 -11.31
N PRO A 33 -8.79 -10.69 -11.04
CA PRO A 33 -8.92 -12.02 -11.64
C PRO A 33 -10.27 -12.67 -11.38
N LYS A 34 -10.76 -13.45 -12.37
CA LYS A 34 -12.00 -14.22 -12.24
C LYS A 34 -11.98 -15.18 -11.04
N SER A 35 -10.82 -15.77 -10.72
CA SER A 35 -10.63 -16.64 -9.56
C SER A 35 -10.92 -15.97 -8.22
N ILE A 36 -10.66 -14.66 -8.12
CA ILE A 36 -10.95 -13.87 -6.92
C ILE A 36 -12.39 -13.37 -6.95
N LYS A 37 -12.88 -12.88 -8.10
CA LYS A 37 -14.26 -12.41 -8.28
C LYS A 37 -15.30 -13.49 -7.99
N HIS A 38 -15.04 -14.71 -8.45
CA HIS A 38 -15.96 -15.85 -8.33
C HIS A 38 -15.48 -16.89 -7.30
N ARG A 39 -14.68 -16.46 -6.31
CA ARG A 39 -14.24 -17.35 -5.24
C ARG A 39 -15.43 -17.90 -4.45
N LYS A 40 -15.23 -19.07 -3.84
CA LYS A 40 -16.24 -19.72 -3.01
C LYS A 40 -16.79 -18.76 -1.94
N ASN A 41 -18.11 -18.77 -1.77
CA ASN A 41 -18.85 -17.99 -0.77
C ASN A 41 -18.78 -16.45 -0.95
N VAL A 42 -18.41 -15.94 -2.14
CA VAL A 42 -18.37 -14.48 -2.38
C VAL A 42 -19.72 -13.81 -2.15
N GLY A 43 -20.83 -14.45 -2.55
CA GLY A 43 -22.19 -13.93 -2.34
C GLY A 43 -22.65 -13.91 -0.87
N LEU A 44 -22.01 -14.69 0.00
CA LEU A 44 -22.29 -14.70 1.45
C LEU A 44 -21.49 -13.63 2.22
N SER A 45 -20.69 -12.84 1.50
CA SER A 45 -19.78 -11.89 2.12
C SER A 45 -20.51 -10.61 2.55
N LYS A 46 -20.53 -10.34 3.86
CA LYS A 46 -21.14 -9.12 4.43
C LYS A 46 -20.54 -7.81 3.90
N VAL A 47 -19.26 -7.81 3.53
CA VAL A 47 -18.54 -6.63 3.02
C VAL A 47 -17.94 -6.95 1.66
N SER A 48 -18.18 -6.10 0.67
CA SER A 48 -17.64 -6.29 -0.68
C SER A 48 -16.12 -6.11 -0.73
N ASP A 49 -15.45 -6.68 -1.73
CA ASP A 49 -14.00 -6.43 -1.92
C ASP A 49 -13.71 -4.98 -2.30
N VAL A 50 -14.61 -4.36 -3.07
CA VAL A 50 -14.51 -2.93 -3.41
C VAL A 50 -14.50 -2.08 -2.15
N SER A 51 -15.41 -2.33 -1.20
CA SER A 51 -15.44 -1.61 0.09
C SER A 51 -14.14 -1.79 0.87
N LEU A 52 -13.54 -3.00 0.84
CA LEU A 52 -12.23 -3.23 1.48
C LEU A 52 -11.10 -2.49 0.78
N LEU A 53 -11.10 -2.40 -0.56
CA LEU A 53 -10.14 -1.60 -1.32
C LEU A 53 -10.27 -0.11 -1.00
N VAL A 54 -11.49 0.41 -0.93
CA VAL A 54 -11.75 1.80 -0.51
C VAL A 54 -11.20 2.06 0.88
N LEU A 55 -11.42 1.14 1.83
CA LEU A 55 -10.87 1.27 3.18
C LEU A 55 -9.33 1.22 3.19
N LEU A 56 -8.70 0.39 2.36
CA LEU A 56 -7.24 0.36 2.24
C LEU A 56 -6.68 1.66 1.66
N LEU A 57 -7.32 2.22 0.64
CA LEU A 57 -6.93 3.53 0.09
C LEU A 57 -7.14 4.62 1.13
N LEU A 58 -8.28 4.65 1.80
CA LEU A 58 -8.55 5.61 2.86
C LEU A 58 -7.51 5.53 3.99
N GLN A 59 -7.08 4.33 4.38
CA GLN A 59 -6.02 4.17 5.37
C GLN A 59 -4.69 4.79 4.91
N ALA A 60 -4.33 4.59 3.64
CA ALA A 60 -3.12 5.14 3.04
C ALA A 60 -3.18 6.66 2.97
N GLU A 61 -4.30 7.22 2.49
CA GLU A 61 -4.54 8.66 2.42
C GLU A 61 -4.49 9.33 3.80
N LEU A 62 -5.02 8.68 4.84
CA LEU A 62 -4.94 9.18 6.22
C LEU A 62 -3.55 9.01 6.85
N GLY A 63 -2.59 8.39 6.16
CA GLY A 63 -1.25 8.12 6.69
C GLY A 63 -1.24 7.17 7.89
N ILE A 64 -2.28 6.36 8.08
CA ILE A 64 -2.39 5.47 9.25
C ILE A 64 -1.66 4.16 8.97
N THR A 65 -0.42 4.06 9.45
CA THR A 65 0.41 2.85 9.27
C THR A 65 -0.07 1.65 10.10
N SER A 66 -0.76 1.89 11.22
CA SER A 66 -1.24 0.84 12.12
C SER A 66 -2.63 0.33 11.73
N GLN A 67 -2.69 -0.91 11.22
CA GLN A 67 -3.95 -1.61 10.92
C GLN A 67 -4.90 -1.66 12.14
N ARG A 68 -4.35 -1.86 13.35
CA ARG A 68 -5.15 -1.88 14.59
C ARG A 68 -5.77 -0.52 14.88
N ARG A 69 -5.01 0.57 14.68
CA ARG A 69 -5.52 1.93 14.87
C ARG A 69 -6.59 2.25 13.83
N PHE A 70 -6.33 1.94 12.56
CA PHE A 70 -7.28 2.18 11.48
C PHE A 70 -8.61 1.43 11.70
N TYR A 71 -8.54 0.14 12.04
CA TYR A 71 -9.73 -0.65 12.36
C TYR A 71 -10.58 -0.04 13.49
N ARG A 72 -9.95 0.45 14.56
CA ARG A 72 -10.66 1.12 15.67
C ARG A 72 -11.42 2.36 15.19
N ILE A 73 -10.80 3.15 14.32
CA ILE A 73 -11.42 4.34 13.73
C ILE A 73 -12.62 3.92 12.88
N CYS A 74 -12.44 2.98 11.94
CA CYS A 74 -13.54 2.49 11.11
C CYS A 74 -14.71 1.95 11.96
N HIS A 75 -14.41 1.20 13.03
CA HIS A 75 -15.45 0.66 13.89
C HIS A 75 -16.31 1.74 14.57
N LEU A 76 -15.71 2.89 14.90
CA LEU A 76 -16.44 4.03 15.49
C LEU A 76 -17.32 4.74 14.45
N PHE A 77 -16.85 4.91 13.22
CA PHE A 77 -17.58 5.65 12.17
C PHE A 77 -18.62 4.81 11.41
N PHE A 78 -18.40 3.51 11.26
CA PHE A 78 -19.30 2.61 10.51
C PHE A 78 -20.27 1.82 11.41
N CYS A 79 -20.43 2.23 12.68
CA CYS A 79 -21.43 1.72 13.63
C CYS A 79 -21.55 0.17 13.67
N GLY A 80 -20.43 -0.55 13.65
CA GLY A 80 -20.43 -2.02 13.75
C GLY A 80 -20.77 -2.81 12.48
N ASN A 81 -21.03 -2.16 11.34
CA ASN A 81 -21.25 -2.82 10.05
C ASN A 81 -19.95 -3.37 9.40
N LEU A 82 -18.83 -3.33 10.14
CA LEU A 82 -17.53 -3.83 9.69
C LEU A 82 -17.35 -5.30 10.05
N LEU A 83 -16.50 -6.01 9.29
CA LEU A 83 -16.06 -7.35 9.65
C LEU A 83 -15.31 -7.34 10.98
N GLU A 84 -15.36 -8.45 11.73
CA GLU A 84 -14.47 -8.67 12.88
C GLU A 84 -13.00 -8.45 12.47
N ARG A 85 -12.20 -7.84 13.35
CA ARG A 85 -10.82 -7.39 13.08
C ARG A 85 -9.95 -8.44 12.39
N SER A 86 -10.01 -9.70 12.85
CA SER A 86 -9.20 -10.78 12.26
C SER A 86 -9.67 -11.11 10.84
N ARG A 87 -10.98 -11.09 10.60
CA ARG A 87 -11.58 -11.29 9.26
C ARG A 87 -11.26 -10.11 8.34
N PHE A 88 -11.34 -8.86 8.83
CA PHE A 88 -10.93 -7.66 8.09
C PHE A 88 -9.48 -7.79 7.60
N ASN A 89 -8.53 -8.02 8.52
CA ASN A 89 -7.11 -8.15 8.20
C ASN A 89 -6.81 -9.29 7.21
N ARG A 90 -7.50 -10.44 7.34
CA ARG A 90 -7.29 -11.55 6.42
C ARG A 90 -7.79 -11.22 5.02
N ARG A 91 -8.96 -10.56 4.91
CA ARG A 91 -9.53 -10.22 3.61
C ARG A 91 -8.79 -9.08 2.92
N THR A 92 -8.34 -8.06 3.66
CA THR A 92 -7.49 -7.01 3.07
C THR A 92 -6.18 -7.59 2.54
N ARG A 93 -5.55 -8.52 3.28
CA ARG A 93 -4.36 -9.23 2.80
C ARG A 93 -4.59 -10.03 1.51
N GLN A 94 -5.74 -10.70 1.39
CA GLN A 94 -6.11 -11.41 0.16
C GLN A 94 -6.22 -10.47 -1.06
N LEU A 95 -6.54 -9.20 -0.83
CA LEU A 95 -6.64 -8.18 -1.89
C LEU A 95 -5.32 -7.49 -2.22
N ILE A 96 -4.23 -7.72 -1.47
CA ILE A 96 -2.91 -7.13 -1.79
C ILE A 96 -2.47 -7.53 -3.20
N GLY A 97 -2.69 -8.78 -3.61
CA GLY A 97 -2.40 -9.22 -4.97
C GLY A 97 -3.21 -8.47 -6.03
N VAL A 98 -4.48 -8.18 -5.75
CA VAL A 98 -5.34 -7.37 -6.64
C VAL A 98 -4.82 -5.94 -6.75
N VAL A 99 -4.38 -5.33 -5.65
CA VAL A 99 -3.76 -4.00 -5.66
C VAL A 99 -2.50 -3.99 -6.54
N GLN A 100 -1.67 -5.04 -6.48
CA GLN A 100 -0.50 -5.13 -7.35
C GLN A 100 -0.86 -5.26 -8.82
N LEU A 101 -1.89 -6.06 -9.16
CA LEU A 101 -2.37 -6.18 -10.53
C LEU A 101 -2.93 -4.86 -11.06
N ILE A 102 -3.72 -4.15 -10.25
CA ILE A 102 -4.23 -2.82 -10.59
C ILE A 102 -3.05 -1.87 -10.85
N ARG A 103 -2.07 -1.82 -9.94
CA ARG A 103 -0.86 -0.99 -10.10
C ARG A 103 -0.13 -1.30 -11.41
N GLN A 104 0.15 -2.56 -11.68
CA GLN A 104 0.83 -2.99 -12.91
C GLN A 104 0.02 -2.60 -14.15
N ALA A 105 -1.30 -2.77 -14.11
CA ALA A 105 -2.16 -2.40 -15.22
C ALA A 105 -2.22 -0.89 -15.47
N LEU A 106 -2.27 -0.08 -14.41
CA LEU A 106 -2.21 1.39 -14.51
C LEU A 106 -0.87 1.88 -15.05
N ASN A 107 0.20 1.12 -14.88
CA ASN A 107 1.52 1.44 -15.43
C ASN A 107 1.69 1.01 -16.90
N LYS A 108 0.82 0.16 -17.46
CA LYS A 108 0.94 -0.33 -18.85
C LYS A 108 0.95 0.76 -19.93
N PRO A 109 0.16 1.85 -19.82
CA PRO A 109 0.17 2.90 -20.84
C PRO A 109 1.45 3.75 -20.86
N ILE A 110 2.33 3.59 -19.86
CA ILE A 110 3.57 4.37 -19.75
C ILE A 110 4.60 3.77 -20.70
N SER A 111 5.12 4.60 -21.62
CA SER A 111 6.11 4.19 -22.61
C SER A 111 7.39 3.66 -21.95
N SER A 112 7.99 2.64 -22.56
CA SER A 112 9.33 2.13 -22.19
C SER A 112 10.42 3.20 -22.27
N ASP A 113 10.23 4.20 -23.12
CA ASP A 113 11.22 5.27 -23.37
C ASP A 113 11.09 6.41 -22.34
N THR A 114 10.21 6.25 -21.35
CA THR A 114 10.01 7.22 -20.29
C THR A 114 11.28 7.33 -19.45
N ILE A 115 11.80 8.54 -19.28
CA ILE A 115 12.91 8.81 -18.37
C ILE A 115 12.44 8.56 -16.93
N VAL A 116 13.21 7.77 -16.19
CA VAL A 116 12.91 7.38 -14.82
C VAL A 116 14.07 7.71 -13.89
N ILE A 117 13.72 7.99 -12.64
CA ILE A 117 14.65 8.12 -11.53
C ILE A 117 14.66 6.77 -10.80
N MET A 118 15.85 6.23 -10.59
CA MET A 118 16.08 5.07 -9.73
C MET A 118 16.76 5.52 -8.44
N ASP A 119 16.17 5.20 -7.30
CA ASP A 119 16.79 5.43 -6.00
C ASP A 119 16.49 4.27 -5.04
N SER A 120 17.27 4.16 -3.97
CA SER A 120 17.11 3.12 -2.96
C SER A 120 17.17 3.66 -1.53
N PHE A 121 16.38 3.07 -0.64
CA PHE A 121 16.37 3.45 0.77
C PHE A 121 16.21 2.23 1.68
N PRO A 122 16.65 2.33 2.96
CA PRO A 122 16.49 1.24 3.90
C PRO A 122 15.04 1.18 4.39
N MET A 123 14.47 -0.01 4.40
CA MET A 123 13.19 -0.33 5.04
C MET A 123 13.46 -1.17 6.31
N PRO A 124 13.79 -0.52 7.44
CA PRO A 124 14.08 -1.21 8.69
C PRO A 124 12.82 -1.91 9.24
N LEU A 125 12.97 -3.17 9.64
CA LEU A 125 11.90 -3.96 10.25
C LEU A 125 11.88 -3.82 11.78
N CYS A 126 13.00 -3.42 12.37
CA CYS A 126 13.11 -3.16 13.80
C CYS A 126 14.13 -2.06 14.09
N GLN A 127 14.12 -1.59 15.33
CA GLN A 127 15.17 -0.73 15.86
C GLN A 127 16.51 -1.48 15.92
N PRO A 128 17.67 -0.83 15.71
CA PRO A 128 18.98 -1.48 15.67
C PRO A 128 19.29 -2.37 16.89
N ILE A 129 18.89 -1.95 18.09
CA ILE A 129 19.07 -2.72 19.35
C ILE A 129 18.36 -4.08 19.34
N ARG A 130 17.43 -4.31 18.40
CA ARG A 130 16.66 -5.54 18.26
C ARG A 130 17.08 -6.41 17.08
N ASN A 131 18.12 -6.03 16.31
CA ASN A 131 18.52 -6.72 15.08
C ASN A 131 18.68 -8.24 15.30
N HIS A 132 19.42 -8.66 16.32
CA HIS A 132 19.65 -10.09 16.61
C HIS A 132 18.44 -10.82 17.22
N LYS A 133 17.42 -10.08 17.69
CA LYS A 133 16.21 -10.65 18.32
C LYS A 133 15.01 -10.67 17.37
N ALA A 134 15.11 -10.03 16.20
CA ALA A 134 14.02 -9.95 15.26
C ALA A 134 13.75 -11.32 14.62
N LYS A 135 12.49 -11.76 14.67
CA LYS A 135 12.03 -13.01 14.02
C LYS A 135 11.20 -12.75 12.77
N VAL A 136 10.75 -11.52 12.58
CA VAL A 136 9.92 -11.11 11.44
C VAL A 136 10.79 -11.17 10.18
N PHE A 137 10.30 -11.82 9.13
CA PHE A 137 11.01 -12.05 7.87
C PHE A 137 12.39 -12.73 8.04
N LYS A 138 12.58 -13.55 9.07
CA LYS A 138 13.82 -14.32 9.26
C LYS A 138 14.09 -15.19 8.02
N GLY A 139 15.31 -15.13 7.49
CA GLY A 139 15.73 -15.84 6.28
C GLY A 139 15.42 -15.10 4.96
N LEU A 140 14.71 -13.97 5.03
CA LEU A 140 14.45 -13.09 3.89
C LEU A 140 15.06 -11.70 4.08
N ALA A 141 14.95 -11.15 5.28
CA ALA A 141 15.58 -9.89 5.67
C ALA A 141 16.95 -10.12 6.29
N ASP A 142 17.84 -9.13 6.13
CA ASP A 142 19.21 -9.19 6.66
C ASP A 142 19.67 -7.83 7.21
N ILE A 143 20.84 -7.80 7.83
CA ILE A 143 21.50 -6.58 8.29
C ILE A 143 22.20 -5.93 7.10
N GLY A 144 21.71 -4.76 6.69
CA GLY A 144 22.31 -3.91 5.67
C GLY A 144 22.89 -2.62 6.24
N TYR A 145 23.74 -1.98 5.44
CA TYR A 145 24.26 -0.65 5.71
C TYR A 145 23.88 0.31 4.57
N ASN A 146 23.31 1.46 4.92
CA ASN A 146 23.08 2.56 3.99
C ASN A 146 24.17 3.61 4.20
N ALA A 147 25.09 3.72 3.24
CA ALA A 147 26.24 4.63 3.31
C ALA A 147 25.81 6.11 3.34
N SER A 148 24.88 6.51 2.48
CA SER A 148 24.41 7.90 2.39
C SER A 148 23.77 8.42 3.68
N LYS A 149 23.18 7.51 4.48
CA LYS A 149 22.57 7.84 5.78
C LYS A 149 23.42 7.43 6.99
N HIS A 150 24.61 6.88 6.75
CA HIS A 150 25.45 6.27 7.79
C HIS A 150 24.68 5.36 8.76
N LEU A 151 23.78 4.52 8.22
CA LEU A 151 22.79 3.78 9.00
C LEU A 151 22.88 2.27 8.79
N TRP A 152 23.07 1.53 9.88
CA TRP A 152 22.84 0.09 9.94
C TRP A 152 21.36 -0.22 10.19
N PHE A 153 20.80 -1.18 9.45
CA PHE A 153 19.41 -1.58 9.59
C PHE A 153 19.26 -3.09 9.42
N TYR A 154 18.36 -3.71 10.18
CA TYR A 154 17.84 -5.05 9.87
C TYR A 154 16.54 -4.90 9.07
N GLY A 155 16.52 -5.38 7.83
CA GLY A 155 15.37 -5.24 6.95
C GLY A 155 15.69 -5.45 5.48
N PHE A 156 15.05 -4.64 4.63
CA PHE A 156 15.23 -4.68 3.19
C PHE A 156 15.79 -3.35 2.69
N LYS A 157 16.61 -3.38 1.64
CA LYS A 157 16.94 -2.18 0.87
C LYS A 157 15.97 -2.12 -0.30
N VAL A 158 15.05 -1.17 -0.26
CA VAL A 158 14.03 -1.02 -1.29
C VAL A 158 14.62 -0.20 -2.42
N HIS A 159 14.51 -0.69 -3.64
CA HIS A 159 14.85 0.02 -4.88
C HIS A 159 13.55 0.44 -5.56
N MET A 160 13.44 1.71 -5.96
CA MET A 160 12.23 2.25 -6.61
C MET A 160 12.55 2.87 -7.96
N LEU A 161 11.64 2.66 -8.91
CA LEU A 161 11.62 3.31 -10.21
C LEU A 161 10.45 4.29 -10.26
N VAL A 162 10.74 5.57 -10.48
CA VAL A 162 9.75 6.65 -10.45
C VAL A 162 9.90 7.54 -11.68
N THR A 163 8.79 7.92 -12.33
CA THR A 163 8.81 8.89 -13.42
C THR A 163 9.15 10.30 -12.91
N LEU A 164 9.53 11.20 -13.82
CA LEU A 164 9.73 12.63 -13.47
C LEU A 164 8.45 13.30 -12.90
N SER A 165 7.26 12.77 -13.22
CA SER A 165 5.97 13.22 -12.68
C SER A 165 5.60 12.58 -11.33
N GLY A 166 6.45 11.73 -10.76
CA GLY A 166 6.23 11.10 -9.46
C GLY A 166 5.44 9.78 -9.50
N VAL A 167 5.22 9.19 -10.67
CA VAL A 167 4.50 7.91 -10.81
C VAL A 167 5.45 6.75 -10.53
N MET A 168 5.09 5.89 -9.57
CA MET A 168 5.89 4.72 -9.21
C MET A 168 5.66 3.57 -10.20
N LEU A 169 6.67 3.27 -11.00
CA LEU A 169 6.62 2.25 -12.04
C LEU A 169 6.88 0.85 -11.49
N ASN A 170 7.93 0.72 -10.67
CA ASN A 170 8.30 -0.55 -10.08
C ASN A 170 9.08 -0.37 -8.77
N TYR A 171 9.15 -1.44 -7.99
CA TYR A 171 9.99 -1.51 -6.81
C TYR A 171 10.44 -2.95 -6.56
N LEU A 172 11.61 -3.10 -5.96
CA LEU A 172 12.23 -4.36 -5.56
C LEU A 172 12.71 -4.26 -4.12
#